data_AF-A0A937ETX1-F1
#
_entry.id   AF-A0A937ETX1-F1
#
_cell.length_a   1.000
_cell.length_b   1.000
_cell.length_c   1.000
_cell.angle_alpha   90.00
_cell.angle_beta   90.00
_cell.angle_gamma   90.00
#
_symmetry.space_group_name_H-M   'P 1'
#
loop_
_entity.id
_entity.type
_entity.pdbx_description
1 polymer ?
#
loop_
_entity_poly.entity_id
_entity_poly.type
_entity_poly.pdbx_seq_one_letter_code
_entity_poly.pdbx_strand_id
1 'polypeptide(L)'
;MMSWQAFNAKVAESLELQARIQSIASPMELLILAREQGIELTGADLSAIAQQAYHQWSAGLDDQARRFFGLVHANPELNQALQQCQTPEAAVTLSQTCGVELTLAELQQAAIAANAIVGFSFEKLWFRSLGLLE
;
A
#
# COMPACT_ATOMS: atom_id res chain seq x y z
N MET A 1 16.31 9.71 -19.31
CA MET A 1 15.17 9.03 -18.66
C MET A 1 14.88 9.76 -17.36
N MET A 2 13.65 10.24 -17.17
CA MET A 2 13.24 10.73 -15.85
C MET A 2 13.09 9.53 -14.92
N SER A 3 13.68 9.60 -13.71
CA SER A 3 13.56 8.54 -12.69
C SER A 3 12.22 8.63 -11.96
N TRP A 4 11.83 7.57 -11.25
CA TRP A 4 10.62 7.60 -10.42
C TRP A 4 10.64 8.75 -9.38
N GLN A 5 11.83 9.18 -8.93
CA GLN A 5 11.98 10.33 -8.04
C GLN A 5 11.41 11.62 -8.65
N ALA A 6 11.57 11.80 -9.97
CA ALA A 6 10.99 12.93 -10.69
C ALA A 6 9.46 12.82 -10.80
N PHE A 7 8.93 11.60 -10.94
CA PHE A 7 7.48 11.37 -10.86
C PHE A 7 6.94 11.70 -9.47
N ASN A 8 7.61 11.27 -8.41
CA ASN A 8 7.17 11.55 -7.03
C ASN A 8 7.22 13.04 -6.68
N ALA A 9 8.25 13.76 -7.14
CA ALA A 9 8.33 15.21 -7.00
C ALA A 9 7.13 15.90 -7.70
N LYS A 10 6.84 15.52 -8.95
CA LYS A 10 5.65 16.03 -9.67
C LYS A 10 4.34 15.73 -8.94
N VAL A 11 4.21 14.53 -8.37
CA VAL A 11 3.02 14.15 -7.60
C VAL A 11 2.90 15.03 -6.34
N ALA A 12 3.98 15.23 -5.60
CA ALA A 12 3.98 16.08 -4.41
C ALA A 12 3.57 17.54 -4.73
N GLU A 13 3.91 18.03 -5.92
CA GLU A 13 3.63 19.41 -6.35
C GLU A 13 2.26 19.59 -7.05
N SER A 14 1.55 18.51 -7.39
CA SER A 14 0.29 18.58 -8.16
C SER A 14 -0.87 17.92 -7.44
N LEU A 15 -1.83 18.73 -6.98
CA LEU A 15 -3.09 18.25 -6.39
C LEU A 15 -3.90 17.40 -7.37
N GLU A 16 -3.85 17.72 -8.66
CA GLU A 16 -4.51 16.93 -9.70
C GLU A 16 -3.90 15.52 -9.79
N LEU A 17 -2.57 15.41 -9.82
CA LEU A 17 -1.91 14.12 -9.85
C LEU A 17 -2.13 13.32 -8.55
N GLN A 18 -2.18 14.00 -7.41
CA GLN A 18 -2.53 13.36 -6.14
C GLN A 18 -3.94 12.79 -6.17
N ALA A 19 -4.93 13.54 -6.66
CA ALA A 19 -6.31 13.06 -6.81
C ALA A 19 -6.40 11.89 -7.78
N ARG A 20 -5.69 11.96 -8.93
CA ARG A 20 -5.64 10.83 -9.88
C ARG A 20 -5.00 9.59 -9.26
N ILE A 21 -3.90 9.73 -8.53
CA ILE A 21 -3.27 8.61 -7.83
C ILE A 21 -4.17 8.03 -6.75
N GLN A 22 -4.90 8.88 -6.03
CA GLN A 22 -5.91 8.42 -5.08
C GLN A 22 -6.98 7.59 -5.76
N SER A 23 -7.36 7.86 -7.01
CA SER A 23 -8.34 7.03 -7.73
C SER A 23 -7.79 5.72 -8.32
N ILE A 24 -6.47 5.48 -8.26
CA ILE A 24 -5.88 4.28 -8.86
C ILE A 24 -6.39 3.00 -8.16
N ALA A 25 -6.85 2.05 -8.97
CA ALA A 25 -7.33 0.74 -8.53
C ALA A 25 -6.34 -0.39 -8.85
N SER A 26 -5.31 -0.13 -9.66
CA SER A 26 -4.33 -1.15 -10.06
C SER A 26 -2.92 -0.58 -10.29
N PRO A 27 -1.85 -1.38 -10.11
CA PRO A 27 -0.49 -0.94 -10.45
C PRO A 27 -0.33 -0.57 -11.93
N MET A 28 -1.17 -1.14 -12.81
CA MET A 28 -1.15 -0.83 -14.25
C MET A 28 -1.59 0.61 -14.52
N GLU A 29 -2.59 1.11 -13.82
CA GLU A 29 -3.03 2.51 -13.95
C GLU A 29 -1.94 3.49 -13.51
N LEU A 30 -1.11 3.13 -12.51
CA LEU A 30 0.06 3.92 -12.15
C LEU A 30 1.06 4.03 -13.31
N LEU A 31 1.34 2.92 -13.99
CA LEU A 31 2.24 2.89 -15.14
C LEU A 31 1.70 3.74 -16.29
N ILE A 32 0.39 3.67 -16.55
CA ILE A 32 -0.28 4.49 -17.56
C ILE A 32 -0.18 5.97 -17.19
N LEU A 33 -0.50 6.32 -15.94
CA LEU A 33 -0.43 7.70 -15.44
C LEU A 33 0.99 8.26 -15.56
N ALA A 34 2.01 7.50 -15.17
CA ALA A 34 3.39 7.93 -15.31
C ALA A 34 3.77 8.20 -16.78
N ARG A 35 3.34 7.31 -17.70
CA ARG A 35 3.59 7.48 -19.14
C ARG A 35 2.92 8.73 -19.70
N GLU A 36 1.69 9.05 -19.28
CA GLU A 36 1.02 10.31 -19.65
C GLU A 36 1.80 11.54 -19.18
N GLN A 37 2.54 11.43 -18.08
CA GLN A 37 3.44 12.48 -17.58
C GLN A 37 4.82 12.50 -18.27
N GLY A 38 5.01 11.68 -19.30
CA GLY A 38 6.26 11.52 -20.04
C GLY A 38 7.33 10.71 -19.30
N ILE A 39 6.92 9.90 -18.32
CA ILE A 39 7.81 9.10 -17.47
C ILE A 39 7.56 7.61 -17.72
N GLU A 40 8.61 6.88 -18.06
CA GLU A 40 8.56 5.43 -18.18
C GLU A 40 9.07 4.79 -16.90
N LEU A 41 8.16 4.22 -16.10
CA LEU A 41 8.52 3.45 -14.91
C LEU A 41 8.94 2.03 -15.32
N THR A 42 10.07 1.59 -14.80
CA THR A 42 10.55 0.22 -14.92
C THR A 42 10.04 -0.66 -13.78
N GLY A 43 10.28 -1.98 -13.85
CA GLY A 43 10.01 -2.88 -12.71
C GLY A 43 10.83 -2.54 -11.46
N ALA A 44 12.04 -2.01 -11.63
CA ALA A 44 12.87 -1.54 -10.52
C ALA A 44 12.27 -0.28 -9.86
N ASP A 45 11.71 0.63 -10.67
CA ASP A 45 11.00 1.81 -10.15
C ASP A 45 9.76 1.42 -9.36
N LEU A 46 8.96 0.47 -9.85
CA LEU A 46 7.81 -0.05 -9.11
C LEU A 46 8.22 -0.69 -7.78
N SER A 47 9.32 -1.44 -7.77
CA SER A 47 9.84 -2.05 -6.55
C SER A 47 10.29 -0.99 -5.54
N ALA A 48 10.96 0.07 -6.01
CA ALA A 48 11.38 1.20 -5.17
C ALA A 48 10.17 1.97 -4.60
N ILE A 49 9.13 2.21 -5.43
CA ILE A 49 7.87 2.83 -5.00
C ILE A 49 7.21 1.97 -3.91
N ALA A 50 7.08 0.66 -4.14
CA ALA A 50 6.47 -0.26 -3.18
C ALA A 50 7.22 -0.25 -1.85
N GLN A 51 8.55 -0.36 -1.90
CA GLN A 51 9.40 -0.38 -0.72
C GLN A 51 9.32 0.93 0.07
N GLN A 52 9.38 2.07 -0.62
CA GLN A 52 9.26 3.37 0.06
C GLN A 52 7.89 3.54 0.70
N ALA A 53 6.81 3.22 -0.02
CA ALA A 53 5.46 3.32 0.50
C ALA A 53 5.26 2.43 1.74
N TYR A 54 5.72 1.17 1.68
CA TYR A 54 5.67 0.25 2.81
C TYR A 54 6.44 0.77 4.03
N HIS A 55 7.64 1.33 3.84
CA HIS A 55 8.42 1.90 4.94
C HIS A 55 7.73 3.12 5.57
N GLN A 56 7.17 4.00 4.76
CA GLN A 56 6.42 5.17 5.26
C GLN A 56 5.16 4.73 6.02
N TRP A 57 4.43 3.76 5.48
CA TRP A 57 3.25 3.19 6.09
C TRP A 57 3.54 2.54 7.44
N SER A 58 4.48 1.59 7.47
CA SER A 58 4.83 0.79 8.66
C SER A 58 5.37 1.64 9.82
N ALA A 59 5.97 2.79 9.53
CA ALA A 59 6.37 3.76 10.54
C ALA A 59 5.17 4.37 11.29
N GLY A 60 4.02 4.52 10.62
CA GLY A 60 2.79 5.08 11.19
C GLY A 60 1.88 4.07 11.90
N LEU A 61 2.22 2.78 11.88
CA LEU A 61 1.42 1.72 12.51
C LEU A 61 1.64 1.63 14.02
N ASP A 62 0.62 1.18 14.74
CA ASP A 62 0.78 0.71 16.12
C ASP A 62 1.62 -0.58 16.19
N ASP A 63 2.02 -0.98 17.40
CA ASP A 63 2.94 -2.09 17.59
C ASP A 63 2.37 -3.44 17.13
N GLN A 64 1.06 -3.67 17.27
CA GLN A 64 0.42 -4.93 16.86
C GLN A 64 0.33 -5.04 15.34
N ALA A 65 -0.19 -4.00 14.68
CA ALA A 65 -0.27 -3.92 13.23
C ALA A 65 1.13 -3.97 12.62
N ARG A 66 2.10 -3.23 13.17
CA ARG A 66 3.49 -3.27 12.70
C ARG A 66 4.08 -4.66 12.82
N ARG A 67 3.84 -5.37 13.93
CA ARG A 67 4.30 -6.75 14.11
C ARG A 67 3.66 -7.71 13.10
N PHE A 68 2.34 -7.65 12.93
CA PHE A 68 1.63 -8.50 11.98
C PHE A 68 2.12 -8.28 10.54
N PHE A 69 2.10 -7.04 10.07
CA PHE A 69 2.51 -6.73 8.70
C PHE A 69 4.01 -6.88 8.48
N GLY A 70 4.83 -6.78 9.52
CA GLY A 70 6.25 -7.15 9.48
C GLY A 70 6.46 -8.66 9.26
N LEU A 71 5.68 -9.50 9.95
CA LEU A 71 5.70 -10.96 9.73
C LEU A 71 5.26 -11.31 8.31
N VAL A 72 4.18 -10.69 7.83
CA VAL A 72 3.68 -10.90 6.47
C VAL A 72 4.72 -10.49 5.43
N HIS A 73 5.35 -9.33 5.60
CA HIS A 73 6.36 -8.84 4.65
C HIS A 73 7.62 -9.73 4.60
N ALA A 74 7.99 -10.35 5.74
CA ALA A 74 9.14 -11.23 5.82
C ALA A 74 8.86 -12.67 5.35
N ASN A 75 7.59 -13.07 5.19
CA ASN A 75 7.20 -14.45 4.89
C ASN A 75 6.29 -14.53 3.64
N PRO A 76 6.80 -15.07 2.52
CA PRO A 76 6.03 -15.21 1.28
C PRO A 76 4.71 -15.99 1.41
N GLU A 77 4.67 -17.03 2.23
CA GLU A 77 3.46 -17.84 2.44
C GLU A 77 2.38 -17.04 3.17
N LEU A 78 2.77 -16.27 4.19
CA LEU A 78 1.86 -15.35 4.89
C LEU A 78 1.41 -14.21 3.98
N ASN A 79 2.29 -13.68 3.14
CA ASN A 79 1.92 -12.68 2.15
C ASN A 79 0.91 -13.22 1.13
N GLN A 80 1.09 -14.45 0.67
CA GLN A 80 0.12 -15.11 -0.20
C GLN A 80 -1.24 -15.31 0.51
N ALA A 81 -1.23 -15.72 1.78
CA ALA A 81 -2.44 -15.85 2.57
C ALA A 81 -3.14 -14.50 2.79
N LEU A 82 -2.38 -13.42 3.04
CA LEU A 82 -2.91 -12.07 3.18
C LEU A 82 -3.61 -11.61 1.89
N GLN A 83 -3.00 -11.88 0.72
CA GLN A 83 -3.57 -11.52 -0.59
C GLN A 83 -4.86 -12.29 -0.91
N GLN A 84 -5.11 -13.43 -0.26
CA GLN A 84 -6.35 -14.20 -0.41
C GLN A 84 -7.47 -13.72 0.52
N CYS A 85 -7.18 -12.85 1.49
CA CYS A 85 -8.19 -12.28 2.36
C CYS A 85 -9.13 -11.39 1.54
N GLN A 86 -10.43 -11.69 1.58
CA GLN A 86 -11.47 -10.91 0.90
C GLN A 86 -12.27 -10.03 1.85
N THR A 87 -12.12 -10.20 3.16
CA THR A 87 -12.81 -9.40 4.18
C THR A 87 -11.85 -8.99 5.31
N PRO A 88 -12.16 -7.90 6.04
CA PRO A 88 -11.39 -7.50 7.22
C PRO A 88 -11.27 -8.59 8.28
N GLU A 89 -12.34 -9.37 8.48
CA GLU A 89 -12.38 -10.46 9.47
C GLU A 89 -11.43 -11.61 9.08
N ALA A 90 -11.27 -11.88 7.79
CA ALA A 90 -10.30 -12.86 7.30
C ALA A 90 -8.86 -12.42 7.62
N ALA A 91 -8.56 -11.13 7.44
CA ALA A 91 -7.24 -10.58 7.78
C ALA A 91 -6.96 -10.61 9.29
N VAL A 92 -7.97 -10.30 10.12
CA VAL A 92 -7.90 -10.45 11.59
C VAL A 92 -7.69 -11.91 11.98
N THR A 93 -8.38 -12.85 11.34
CA THR A 93 -8.21 -14.28 11.61
C THR A 93 -6.78 -14.74 11.26
N LEU A 94 -6.23 -14.25 10.13
CA LEU A 94 -4.85 -14.53 9.74
C LEU A 94 -3.82 -13.97 10.74
N SER A 95 -4.07 -12.81 11.35
CA SER A 95 -3.15 -12.30 12.37
C SER A 95 -3.06 -13.24 13.57
N GLN A 96 -4.18 -13.82 13.98
CA GLN A 96 -4.25 -14.75 15.11
C GLN A 96 -3.48 -16.03 14.83
N THR A 97 -3.50 -16.56 13.60
CA THR A 97 -2.67 -17.73 13.23
C THR A 97 -1.18 -17.43 13.31
N CYS A 98 -0.79 -16.14 13.24
CA CYS A 98 0.58 -15.68 13.41
C CYS A 98 0.93 -15.35 14.88
N GLY A 99 0.02 -15.59 15.83
CA GLY A 99 0.18 -15.24 17.23
C GLY A 99 0.14 -13.73 17.51
N VAL A 100 -0.54 -12.97 16.64
CA VAL A 100 -0.77 -11.53 16.79
C VAL A 100 -2.27 -11.27 16.90
N GLU A 101 -2.71 -10.66 17.99
CA GLU A 101 -4.12 -10.29 18.18
C GLU A 101 -4.37 -8.91 17.59
N LEU A 102 -4.66 -8.87 16.28
CA LEU A 102 -5.09 -7.65 15.60
C LEU A 102 -6.61 -7.55 15.68
N THR A 103 -7.12 -6.41 16.12
CA THR A 103 -8.54 -6.09 16.11
C THR A 103 -8.96 -5.46 14.79
N LEU A 104 -10.27 -5.46 14.51
CA LEU A 104 -10.80 -4.72 13.35
C LEU A 104 -10.50 -3.22 13.43
N ALA A 105 -10.47 -2.64 14.64
CA ALA A 105 -10.16 -1.23 14.84
C ALA A 105 -8.70 -0.90 14.50
N GLU A 106 -7.76 -1.77 14.91
CA GLU A 106 -6.34 -1.62 14.56
C GLU A 106 -6.11 -1.84 13.05
N LEU A 107 -6.82 -2.81 12.44
CA LEU A 107 -6.78 -3.00 10.98
C LEU A 107 -7.33 -1.78 10.22
N GLN A 108 -8.42 -1.18 10.70
CA GLN A 108 -8.98 0.06 10.14
C GLN A 108 -7.99 1.23 10.29
N GLN A 109 -7.27 1.32 11.42
CA GLN A 109 -6.24 2.34 11.58
C GLN A 109 -5.05 2.13 10.66
N ALA A 110 -4.64 0.88 10.43
CA ALA A 110 -3.64 0.57 9.43
C ALA A 110 -4.08 1.00 8.02
N ALA A 111 -5.37 0.84 7.69
CA ALA A 111 -5.96 1.32 6.44
C ALA A 111 -5.91 2.85 6.34
N ILE A 112 -6.30 3.57 7.39
CA ILE A 112 -6.25 5.04 7.44
C ILE A 112 -4.81 5.53 7.28
N ALA A 113 -3.85 4.89 7.95
CA ALA A 113 -2.42 5.20 7.79
C ALA A 113 -1.94 4.96 6.35
N ALA A 114 -2.39 3.89 5.70
CA ALA A 114 -2.09 3.66 4.28
C ALA A 114 -2.66 4.77 3.41
N ASN A 115 -3.91 5.18 3.66
CA ASN A 115 -4.58 6.23 2.88
C ASN A 115 -3.88 7.60 2.99
N ALA A 116 -3.26 7.90 4.14
CA ALA A 116 -2.54 9.14 4.39
C ALA A 116 -1.23 9.29 3.62
N ILE A 117 -0.68 8.21 3.06
CA ILE A 117 0.56 8.25 2.26
C ILE A 117 0.33 9.09 1.01
N VAL A 118 1.20 10.05 0.74
CA VAL A 118 1.15 10.78 -0.53
C VAL A 118 1.69 9.90 -1.64
N GLY A 119 0.90 9.71 -2.70
CA GLY A 119 1.26 8.85 -3.82
C GLY A 119 0.69 7.43 -3.74
N PHE A 120 1.30 6.53 -4.51
CA PHE A 120 0.85 5.16 -4.70
C PHE A 120 1.38 4.22 -3.61
N SER A 121 0.56 3.27 -3.19
CA SER A 121 0.88 2.23 -2.20
C SER A 121 0.07 0.98 -2.52
N PHE A 122 0.69 -0.20 -2.40
CA PHE A 122 -0.01 -1.48 -2.56
C PHE A 122 -0.96 -1.74 -1.39
N GLU A 123 -0.62 -1.26 -0.20
CA GLU A 123 -1.43 -1.36 1.00
C GLU A 123 -2.76 -0.66 0.80
N LYS A 124 -2.79 0.54 0.19
CA LYS A 124 -4.05 1.22 -0.16
C LYS A 124 -4.95 0.35 -1.04
N LEU A 125 -4.38 -0.27 -2.07
CA LEU A 125 -5.14 -1.14 -2.98
C LEU A 125 -5.70 -2.34 -2.24
N TRP A 126 -4.89 -2.96 -1.38
CA TRP A 126 -5.32 -4.12 -0.61
C TRP A 126 -6.43 -3.74 0.38
N PHE A 127 -6.29 -2.65 1.13
CA PHE A 127 -7.33 -2.18 2.06
C PHE A 127 -8.64 -1.78 1.36
N ARG A 128 -8.57 -1.18 0.15
CA ARG A 128 -9.76 -0.96 -0.68
C ARG A 128 -10.43 -2.25 -1.10
N SER A 129 -9.65 -3.26 -1.47
CA SER A 129 -10.20 -4.58 -1.83
C SER A 129 -10.96 -5.24 -0.68
N LEU A 130 -10.62 -4.89 0.56
CA LEU A 130 -11.32 -5.31 1.77
C LEU A 130 -12.52 -4.42 2.15
N GLY A 131 -12.75 -3.31 1.43
CA GLY A 131 -13.80 -2.34 1.75
C GLY A 131 -13.47 -1.44 2.95
N LEU A 132 -12.20 -1.33 3.35
CA LEU A 132 -11.76 -0.49 4.49
C LEU A 132 -11.42 0.95 4.09
N LEU A 133 -11.31 1.20 2.78
CA LEU A 133 -11.04 2.50 2.18
C LEU A 133 -12.00 2.72 1.00
N GLU A 134 -12.38 3.97 0.81
CA GLU A 134 -13.13 4.44 -0.37
C GLU A 134 -12.21 4.74 -1.58
#